data_AF-A0A957AWD6-F1
#
_entry.id   AF-A0A957AWD6-F1
#
_cell.length_a   1.000
_cell.length_b   1.000
_cell.length_c   1.000
_cell.angle_alpha   90.00
_cell.angle_beta   90.00
_cell.angle_gamma   90.00
#
_symmetry.space_group_name_H-M   'P 1'
#
loop_
_entity.id
_entity.type
_entity.pdbx_description
1 polymer ?
#
loop_
_entity_poly.entity_id
_entity_poly.type
_entity_poly.pdbx_seq_one_letter_code
_entity_poly.pdbx_strand_id
1 'polypeptide(L)'
;MTTLISYQSSSGEKGRCDAKCYNAKNENCTCICGGKNHGAGLDQAIENTREMVEDWIAAYEAIHGPSEIKVNDQVRQLTLF
;
A
#
# COMPACT_ATOMS: atom_id res chain seq x y z
N MET A 1 11.71 1.83 -10.32
CA MET A 1 10.62 0.92 -9.93
C MET A 1 9.91 1.54 -8.75
N THR A 2 8.63 1.91 -8.91
CA THR A 2 7.89 2.64 -7.89
C THR A 2 7.26 1.66 -6.92
N THR A 3 7.54 1.82 -5.62
CA THR A 3 6.84 1.12 -4.56
C THR A 3 5.64 1.96 -4.16
N LEU A 4 4.44 1.40 -4.23
CA LEU A 4 3.21 2.08 -3.84
C LEU A 4 2.91 1.90 -2.35
N ILE A 5 3.21 0.72 -1.80
CA ILE A 5 2.93 0.36 -0.41
C ILE A 5 4.07 -0.53 0.09
N SER A 6 4.54 -0.28 1.31
CA SER A 6 5.39 -1.21 2.04
C SER A 6 5.02 -1.24 3.51
N TYR A 7 5.20 -2.41 4.12
CA TYR A 7 5.10 -2.62 5.56
C TYR A 7 6.41 -3.20 6.06
N GLN A 8 6.94 -2.59 7.11
CA GLN A 8 8.18 -2.99 7.76
C GLN A 8 7.92 -3.15 9.26
N SER A 9 8.60 -4.11 9.87
CA SER A 9 8.66 -4.24 11.33
C SER A 9 10.11 -4.25 11.80
N SER A 10 10.34 -4.37 13.11
CA SER A 10 11.69 -4.49 13.69
C SER A 10 12.50 -5.67 13.12
N SER A 11 11.85 -6.62 12.45
CA SER A 11 12.48 -7.75 11.78
C SER A 11 12.54 -7.61 10.24
N GLY A 12 12.44 -6.38 9.72
CA GLY A 12 12.60 -6.05 8.30
C GLY A 12 11.31 -5.89 7.50
N GLU A 13 11.44 -5.83 6.17
CA GLU A 13 10.31 -5.72 5.23
C GLU A 13 9.42 -6.97 5.32
N LYS A 14 8.11 -6.75 5.49
CA LYS A 14 7.10 -7.80 5.64
C LYS A 14 6.15 -7.90 4.46
N GLY A 15 5.96 -6.81 3.72
CA GLY A 15 5.13 -6.80 2.54
C GLY A 15 5.40 -5.57 1.70
N ARG A 16 5.26 -5.72 0.38
CA ARG A 16 5.45 -4.65 -0.59
C ARG A 16 4.51 -4.81 -1.77
N CYS A 17 4.00 -3.69 -2.26
CA CYS A 17 3.30 -3.57 -3.54
C CYS A 17 4.14 -2.69 -4.48
N ASP A 18 4.66 -3.29 -5.55
CA ASP A 18 5.52 -2.65 -6.55
C ASP A 18 5.17 -3.12 -7.97
N ALA A 19 6.02 -2.79 -8.94
CA ALA A 19 5.83 -3.14 -10.35
C ALA A 19 5.63 -4.62 -10.64
N LYS A 20 6.08 -5.53 -9.78
CA LYS A 20 5.84 -6.97 -9.95
C LYS A 20 4.38 -7.32 -9.71
N CYS A 21 3.68 -6.57 -8.84
CA CYS A 21 2.28 -6.76 -8.54
C CYS A 21 1.40 -6.00 -9.53
N TYR A 22 1.59 -4.68 -9.66
CA TYR A 22 0.67 -3.89 -10.48
C TYR A 22 0.80 -4.14 -11.99
N ASN A 23 1.88 -4.79 -12.45
CA ASN A 23 2.01 -5.29 -13.83
C ASN A 23 1.88 -6.82 -13.94
N ALA A 24 1.46 -7.50 -12.87
CA ALA A 24 1.33 -8.94 -12.88
C ALA A 24 0.30 -9.41 -13.92
N LYS A 25 0.54 -10.61 -14.48
CA LYS A 25 -0.36 -11.27 -15.43
C LYS A 25 -0.84 -12.64 -14.96
N ASN A 26 -0.36 -13.07 -13.80
CA ASN A 26 -0.78 -14.34 -13.18
C ASN A 26 -2.03 -14.13 -12.33
N GLU A 27 -2.67 -15.21 -11.91
CA GLU A 27 -3.92 -15.20 -11.14
C GLU A 27 -3.71 -14.92 -9.64
N ASN A 28 -2.53 -15.21 -9.10
CA ASN A 28 -2.28 -15.22 -7.67
C ASN A 28 -1.58 -13.94 -7.19
N CYS A 29 -2.20 -13.25 -6.24
CA CYS A 29 -1.60 -12.12 -5.53
C CYS A 29 -1.34 -12.48 -4.06
N THR A 30 -0.10 -12.34 -3.61
CA THR A 30 0.30 -12.49 -2.20
C THR A 30 0.86 -11.19 -1.61
N CYS A 31 0.70 -10.07 -2.33
CA CYS A 31 1.18 -8.77 -1.91
C CYS A 31 0.29 -8.14 -0.83
N ILE A 32 0.84 -7.15 -0.12
CA ILE A 32 0.14 -6.39 0.92
C ILE A 32 -1.11 -5.63 0.42
N CYS A 33 -1.24 -5.41 -0.89
CA CYS A 33 -2.43 -4.79 -1.49
C CYS A 33 -3.67 -5.71 -1.49
N GLY A 34 -3.55 -6.96 -1.04
CA GLY A 34 -4.67 -7.91 -0.99
C GLY A 34 -5.30 -8.21 -2.36
N GLY A 35 -4.54 -8.02 -3.44
CA GLY A 35 -5.02 -8.18 -4.83
C GLY A 35 -5.56 -6.91 -5.47
N LYS A 36 -5.86 -5.83 -4.73
CA LYS A 36 -6.51 -4.62 -5.27
C LYS A 36 -5.68 -3.92 -6.36
N ASN A 37 -4.35 -4.03 -6.31
CA ASN A 37 -3.47 -3.45 -7.34
C ASN A 37 -3.01 -4.45 -8.41
N HIS A 38 -3.31 -5.74 -8.26
CA HIS A 38 -2.71 -6.82 -9.05
C HIS A 38 -3.10 -6.74 -10.53
N GLY A 39 -2.12 -6.54 -11.41
CA GLY A 39 -2.35 -6.39 -12.85
C GLY A 39 -3.09 -5.12 -13.27
N ALA A 40 -3.33 -4.17 -12.36
CA ALA A 40 -4.11 -2.96 -12.62
C ALA A 40 -3.38 -1.91 -13.48
N GLY A 41 -2.05 -2.00 -13.59
CA GLY A 41 -1.20 -0.94 -14.13
C GLY A 41 -0.89 0.13 -13.08
N LEU A 42 0.14 0.95 -13.35
CA LEU A 42 0.65 1.93 -12.37
C LEU A 42 -0.40 2.99 -12.00
N ASP A 43 -1.05 3.61 -12.98
CA ASP A 43 -1.95 4.75 -12.74
C ASP A 43 -3.17 4.33 -11.90
N GLN A 44 -3.82 3.22 -12.27
CA GLN A 44 -4.92 2.68 -11.49
C GLN A 44 -4.48 2.21 -10.10
N ALA A 45 -3.29 1.60 -9.99
CA ALA A 45 -2.77 1.17 -8.69
C ALA A 45 -2.46 2.35 -7.75
N ILE A 46 -2.11 3.52 -8.28
CA ILE A 46 -1.95 4.75 -7.49
C ILE A 46 -3.30 5.16 -6.88
N GLU A 47 -4.36 5.24 -7.68
CA GLU A 47 -5.69 5.61 -7.17
C GLU A 47 -6.23 4.58 -6.18
N ASN A 48 -6.13 3.30 -6.51
CA ASN A 48 -6.51 2.21 -5.61
C ASN A 48 -5.77 2.28 -4.28
N THR A 49 -4.50 2.68 -4.28
CA THR A 49 -3.70 2.84 -3.06
C THR A 49 -4.18 4.00 -2.21
N ARG A 50 -4.61 5.12 -2.80
CA ARG A 50 -5.18 6.24 -2.04
C ARG A 50 -6.47 5.83 -1.33
N GLU A 51 -7.38 5.18 -2.04
CA GLU A 51 -8.62 4.67 -1.46
C GLU A 51 -8.36 3.68 -0.31
N MET A 52 -7.41 2.75 -0.49
CA MET A 52 -7.08 1.79 0.58
C MET A 52 -6.58 2.46 1.85
N VAL A 53 -5.81 3.55 1.74
CA VAL A 53 -5.33 4.27 2.91
C VAL A 53 -6.50 4.90 3.66
N GLU A 54 -7.47 5.48 2.95
CA GLU A 54 -8.69 6.02 3.55
C GLU A 54 -9.50 4.92 4.25
N ASP A 55 -9.68 3.76 3.59
CA ASP A 55 -10.36 2.60 4.16
C ASP A 55 -9.65 2.09 5.43
N TRP A 56 -8.32 2.04 5.44
CA TRP A 56 -7.54 1.61 6.61
C TRP A 56 -7.65 2.58 7.78
N ILE A 57 -7.63 3.88 7.51
CA ILE A 57 -7.84 4.92 8.52
C ILE A 57 -9.23 4.77 9.15
N ALA A 58 -10.26 4.68 8.31
CA ALA A 58 -11.64 4.53 8.79
C ALA A 58 -11.84 3.24 9.60
N ALA A 59 -11.27 2.12 9.13
CA ALA A 59 -11.34 0.84 9.84
C ALA A 59 -10.61 0.90 11.20
N TYR A 60 -9.46 1.57 11.27
CA TYR A 60 -8.73 1.74 12.51
C TYR A 60 -9.52 2.58 13.52
N GLU A 61 -10.06 3.73 13.09
CA GLU A 61 -10.85 4.61 13.95
C GLU A 61 -12.13 3.94 14.47
N ALA A 62 -12.78 3.09 13.66
CA ALA A 62 -13.95 2.34 14.08
C ALA A 62 -13.67 1.37 15.24
N ILE A 63 -12.44 0.84 15.34
CA ILE A 63 -12.05 -0.13 16.37
C ILE A 63 -11.46 0.56 17.60
N HIS A 64 -10.64 1.59 17.38
CA HIS A 64 -9.80 2.19 18.43
C HIS A 64 -10.29 3.57 18.91
N GLY A 65 -11.37 4.08 18.31
CA GLY A 65 -11.81 5.46 18.48
C GLY A 65 -10.99 6.44 17.62
N PRO A 66 -11.36 7.73 17.61
CA PRO A 66 -10.59 8.74 16.89
C PRO A 66 -9.17 8.75 17.41
N SER A 67 -8.21 8.56 16.51
CA SER A 67 -6.80 8.44 16.84
C SER A 67 -6.00 9.57 16.22
N GLU A 68 -4.87 9.92 16.84
CA GLU A 68 -3.94 10.89 16.27
C GLU A 68 -3.14 10.22 15.14
N ILE A 69 -3.80 9.91 14.01
CA ILE A 69 -3.12 9.41 12.82
C ILE A 69 -2.34 10.57 12.21
N LYS A 70 -1.01 10.46 12.25
CA LYS A 70 -0.11 11.41 11.58
C LYS A 70 0.15 10.92 10.17
N VAL A 71 -0.76 11.24 9.26
CA VAL A 71 -0.48 11.13 7.82
C VAL A 71 0.50 12.25 7.48
N ASN A 72 1.68 11.88 6.97
CA ASN A 72 2.63 12.87 6.47
C ASN A 72 2.03 13.49 5.20
N ASP A 73 1.99 14.82 5.16
CA ASP A 73 1.52 15.60 4.00
C ASP A 73 2.41 15.41 2.77
N GLN A 74 3.65 14.95 2.97
CA GLN A 74 4.57 14.59 1.91
C GLN A 74 4.61 13.08 1.69
N VAL A 75 4.23 12.67 0.47
CA VAL A 75 4.56 11.34 -0.05
C VAL A 75 6.07 11.28 -0.23
N ARG A 76 6.77 10.72 0.75
CA ARG A 76 8.20 10.45 0.60
C ARG A 76 8.33 9.23 -0.31
N GLN A 77 8.80 9.46 -1.55
CA GLN A 77 9.40 8.37 -2.31
C GLN A 77 10.61 7.89 -1.50
N LEU A 78 10.44 6.77 -0.79
CA LEU A 78 11.54 6.10 -0.13
C LEU A 78 12.55 5.75 -1.22
N THR A 79 13.66 6.47 -1.28
CA THR A 79 14.78 6.09 -2.13
C THR A 79 15.27 4.75 -1.62
N LEU A 80 15.15 3.72 -2.45
CA LEU A 80 15.67 2.38 -2.18
C LEU A 80 17.21 2.43 -2.18
N PHE A 81 17.83 2.96 -1.12
CA PHE A 81 19.26 2.85 -0.85
C PHE A 81 19.48 2.72 0.65
#